data_AF-A0A9P7AL58-F1
#
_entry.id   AF-A0A9P7AL58-F1
#
_cell.length_a   1.000
_cell.length_b   1.000
_cell.length_c   1.000
_cell.angle_alpha   90.00
_cell.angle_beta   90.00
_cell.angle_gamma   90.00
#
_symmetry.space_group_name_H-M   'P 1'
#
loop_
_entity.id
_entity.type
_entity.pdbx_description
1 polymer ?
#
loop_
_entity_poly.entity_id
_entity_poly.type
_entity_poly.pdbx_seq_one_letter_code
_entity_poly.pdbx_strand_id
1 'polypeptide(L)' 'ILEDHFDWVDMGSQHVVCQSIYVLWMKDATDASNYVGQHSVLHEWMLCMRVVYTDAEAVFQLLCGLPHTGM' A
#
# COMPACT_ATOMS: atom_id res chain seq x y z
N ILE A 1 -12.03 25.34 22.95
CA ILE A 1 -11.06 24.25 23.12
C ILE A 1 -11.64 23.04 22.41
N LEU A 2 -11.38 22.93 21.11
CA LEU A 2 -11.89 21.85 20.27
C LEU A 2 -10.90 21.60 19.12
N GLU A 3 -9.61 21.63 19.43
CA GLU A 3 -8.50 21.45 18.47
C GLU A 3 -7.64 20.22 18.79
N ASP A 4 -8.04 19.35 19.73
CA ASP A 4 -7.23 18.17 20.13
C ASP A 4 -7.71 16.83 19.55
N HIS A 5 -8.70 16.83 18.64
CA HIS A 5 -9.23 15.59 18.05
C HIS A 5 -8.93 15.41 16.56
N PHE A 6 -8.30 16.39 15.90
CA PHE A 6 -7.93 16.31 14.48
C PHE A 6 -6.49 15.86 14.23
N ASP A 7 -5.64 15.86 15.27
CA ASP A 7 -4.23 15.45 15.18
C ASP A 7 -4.00 13.95 15.39
N TRP A 8 -5.05 13.20 15.75
CA TRP A 8 -5.06 11.75 15.52
C TRP A 8 -5.31 11.53 14.02
N VAL A 9 -4.32 11.92 13.21
CA VAL A 9 -4.18 11.53 11.80
C VAL A 9 -4.63 10.09 11.73
N ASP A 10 -5.75 9.86 11.04
CA ASP A 10 -6.57 8.65 11.09
C ASP A 10 -5.73 7.36 11.06
N MET A 11 -5.28 6.92 12.24
CA MET A 11 -4.40 5.77 12.39
C MET A 11 -5.12 4.50 11.92
N GLY A 12 -6.45 4.48 12.00
CA GLY A 12 -7.28 3.41 11.46
C GLY A 12 -7.16 3.32 9.95
N SER A 13 -7.35 4.42 9.23
CA SER A 13 -7.16 4.45 7.78
C SER A 13 -5.73 4.17 7.36
N GLN A 14 -4.73 4.72 8.06
CA GLN A 14 -3.33 4.39 7.80
C GLN A 14 -3.06 2.89 7.97
N HIS A 15 -3.59 2.30 9.04
CA HIS A 15 -3.45 0.87 9.29
C HIS A 15 -4.11 0.02 8.20
N VAL A 16 -5.30 0.40 7.73
CA VAL A 16 -6.02 -0.28 6.65
C VAL A 16 -5.24 -0.20 5.33
N VAL A 17 -4.71 0.98 4.97
CA VAL A 17 -3.90 1.17 3.75
C VAL A 17 -2.61 0.36 3.83
N CYS A 18 -1.93 0.37 4.99
CA CYS A 18 -0.78 -0.48 5.24
C CYS A 18 -1.12 -1.95 5.07
N GLN A 19 -2.13 -2.48 5.76
CA GLN A 19 -2.52 -3.87 5.59
C GLN A 19 -2.86 -4.22 4.14
N SER A 20 -3.56 -3.32 3.44
CA SER A 20 -3.94 -3.53 2.04
C SER A 20 -2.72 -3.72 1.13
N ILE A 21 -1.62 -2.98 1.34
CA ILE A 21 -0.41 -3.15 0.53
C ILE A 21 0.30 -4.47 0.84
N TYR A 22 0.35 -4.88 2.12
CA TYR A 22 1.05 -6.09 2.55
C TYR A 22 0.35 -7.40 2.10
N VAL A 23 -0.96 -7.36 1.89
CA VAL A 23 -1.74 -8.51 1.39
C VAL A 23 -1.99 -8.44 -0.11
N LEU A 24 -1.52 -7.38 -0.78
CA LEU A 24 -1.68 -7.22 -2.21
C LEU A 24 -0.78 -8.22 -2.95
N TRP A 25 -1.39 -9.01 -3.82
CA TRP A 25 -0.71 -10.04 -4.60
C TRP A 25 -1.31 -10.09 -5.99
N MET A 26 -0.45 -10.32 -6.98
CA MET A 26 -0.81 -10.49 -8.37
C MET A 26 -1.24 -11.93 -8.59
N LYS A 27 -2.48 -12.11 -9.05
CA LYS A 27 -3.06 -13.44 -9.23
C LYS A 27 -2.31 -14.27 -10.28
N ASP A 28 -2.04 -13.65 -11.43
CA ASP A 28 -1.34 -14.23 -12.57
C ASP A 28 -0.85 -13.10 -13.49
N ALA A 29 -0.13 -13.46 -14.56
CA ALA A 29 0.43 -12.46 -15.48
C ALA A 29 -0.63 -11.59 -16.19
N THR A 30 -1.88 -12.06 -16.29
CA THR A 30 -2.97 -11.28 -16.91
C THR A 30 -3.51 -10.18 -15.98
N ASP A 31 -3.28 -10.34 -14.67
CA ASP A 31 -3.67 -9.38 -13.62
C ASP A 31 -2.63 -8.26 -13.42
N ALA A 32 -1.50 -8.28 -14.14
CA ALA A 32 -0.37 -7.36 -13.93
C ALA A 32 -0.74 -5.87 -13.94
N SER A 33 -1.57 -5.44 -14.89
CA SER A 33 -1.97 -4.03 -14.96
C SER A 33 -2.84 -3.61 -13.77
N ASN A 34 -3.71 -4.49 -13.29
CA ASN A 34 -4.58 -4.22 -12.15
C ASN A 34 -3.76 -4.23 -10.85
N TYR A 35 -2.89 -5.21 -10.67
CA TYR A 35 -1.98 -5.29 -9.53
C TYR A 35 -1.09 -4.04 -9.39
N VAL A 36 -0.40 -3.64 -10.47
CA VAL A 36 0.45 -2.43 -10.46
C VAL A 36 -0.37 -1.16 -10.23
N GLY A 37 -1.59 -1.08 -10.79
CA GLY A 37 -2.51 0.03 -10.56
C GLY A 37 -2.93 0.14 -9.09
N GLN A 38 -3.34 -0.96 -8.48
CA GLN A 38 -3.73 -0.99 -7.06
C GLN A 38 -2.55 -0.64 -6.16
N HIS A 39 -1.36 -1.17 -6.44
CA HIS A 39 -0.15 -0.82 -5.70
C HIS A 39 0.16 0.69 -5.80
N SER A 40 0.02 1.28 -6.99
CA SER A 40 0.28 2.71 -7.22
C SER A 40 -0.69 3.59 -6.43
N VAL A 41 -1.98 3.25 -6.42
CA VAL A 41 -3.01 3.99 -5.66
C VAL A 41 -2.76 3.90 -4.15
N LEU A 42 -2.44 2.70 -3.64
CA LEU A 42 -2.14 2.52 -2.22
C LEU A 42 -0.88 3.30 -1.80
N HIS A 43 0.15 3.30 -2.64
CA HIS A 43 1.36 4.09 -2.41
C HIS A 43 1.07 5.60 -2.36
N GLU A 44 0.27 6.11 -3.30
CA GLU A 44 -0.15 7.52 -3.30
C GLU A 44 -0.93 7.89 -2.04
N TRP A 45 -1.82 7.01 -1.57
CA TRP A 45 -2.54 7.20 -0.31
C TRP A 45 -1.60 7.22 0.92
N MET A 46 -0.58 6.37 0.95
CA MET A 46 0.43 6.41 2.03
C MET A 46 1.19 7.74 2.07
N LEU A 47 1.57 8.26 0.90
CA LEU A 47 2.23 9.57 0.78
C LEU A 47 1.29 10.70 1.26
N CYS A 48 0.03 10.67 0.85
CA CYS A 48 -0.98 11.63 1.30
C CYS A 48 -1.18 11.61 2.82
N MET A 49 -1.17 10.42 3.42
CA MET A 49 -1.35 10.21 4.87
C MET A 49 -0.07 10.44 5.69
N ARG A 50 1.05 10.82 5.05
CA ARG A 50 2.36 11.01 5.69
C ARG A 50 2.84 9.78 6.47
N VAL A 51 2.48 8.59 6.00
CA VAL A 51 3.01 7.34 6.55
C VAL A 51 4.50 7.30 6.22
N VAL A 52 5.33 6.87 7.17
CA VAL A 52 6.75 6.61 6.92
C VAL A 52 6.84 5.35 6.05
N TYR A 53 6.85 5.55 4.74
CA TYR A 53 6.92 4.50 3.74
C TYR A 53 7.87 4.97 2.64
N THR A 54 8.95 4.21 2.45
CA THR A 54 10.02 4.57 1.51
C THR A 54 9.78 3.96 0.14
N ASP A 55 10.38 4.57 -0.90
CA ASP A 55 10.38 3.98 -2.25
C ASP A 55 10.96 2.55 -2.27
N ALA A 56 11.95 2.28 -1.41
CA ALA A 56 12.53 0.94 -1.27
C ALA A 56 11.52 -0.08 -0.72
N GLU A 57 10.71 0.31 0.27
CA GLU A 57 9.63 -0.53 0.79
C GLU A 57 8.52 -0.72 -0.24
N ALA A 58 8.18 0.33 -1.00
CA ALA A 58 7.24 0.26 -2.11
C ALA A 58 7.68 -0.77 -3.16
N VAL A 59 8.93 -0.70 -3.60
CA VAL A 59 9.48 -1.66 -4.57
C VAL A 59 9.55 -3.06 -3.98
N PHE A 60 9.95 -3.20 -2.71
CA PHE A 60 10.01 -4.51 -2.04
C PHE A 60 8.62 -5.17 -1.96
N GLN A 61 7.59 -4.44 -1.54
CA GLN A 61 6.22 -4.97 -1.48
C GLN A 61 5.66 -5.31 -2.86
N LEU A 62 5.97 -4.50 -3.88
CA LEU A 62 5.62 -4.82 -5.27
C LEU A 62 6.25 -6.15 -5.75
N LEU A 63 7.47 -6.44 -5.33
CA LEU A 63 8.14 -7.70 -5.68
C LEU A 63 7.58 -8.89 -4.89
N CYS A 64 7.25 -8.69 -3.60
CA CYS A 64 6.67 -9.73 -2.75
C CYS A 64 5.28 -10.21 -3.23
N GLY A 65 4.50 -9.33 -3.85
CA GLY A 65 3.19 -9.69 -4.38
C GLY A 65 3.21 -10.36 -5.76
N LEU A 66 4.36 -10.49 -6.43
CA LEU A 66 4.43 -11.21 -7.70
C LEU A 66 4.03 -12.68 -7.52
N PRO A 67 3.35 -13.30 -8.50
CA PRO A 67 3.05 -14.71 -8.42
C PRO A 67 4.37 -15.47 -8.34
N HIS A 68 4.40 -16.51 -7.52
CA HIS A 68 5.47 -17.48 -7.56
C HIS A 68 5.40 -18.18 -8.92
N THR A 69 6.07 -17.64 -9.93
CA THR A 69 6.36 -18.35 -11.16
C THR A 69 7.40 -19.41 -10.82
N GLY A 70 6.93 -20.51 -10.25
CA GLY A 70 7.64 -21.77 -10.26
C GLY A 70 7.69 -22.28 -11.70
N MET A 71 8.89 -22.67 -12.13
CA MET A 71 9.17 -23.39 -13.36
C MET A 71 8.27 -24.61 -13.57
#